data_AF-A0A5N9EH76-F1
#
_entry.id   AF-A0A5N9EH76-F1
#
_cell.length_a   1.000
_cell.length_b   1.000
_cell.length_c   1.000
_cell.angle_alpha   90.00
_cell.angle_beta   90.00
_cell.angle_gamma   90.00
#
_symmetry.space_group_name_H-M   'P 1'
#
loop_
_entity.id
_entity.type
_entity.pdbx_description
1 polymer ?
#
loop_
_entity_poly.entity_id
_entity_poly.type
_entity_poly.pdbx_seq_one_letter_code
_entity_poly.pdbx_strand_id
1 'polypeptide(L)'
;MLVEVEVVGGENSPLDLHRMFDLLSDPIEVMRVFATNPMGEDLWCRVTGWSSQGPCAAMSALAEDSGEGVVLLVYGGNEGLRLQPAGSSDAWEITNSNQWGEACLMLANGTPVE
;
A
#
# COMPACT_ATOMS: atom_id res chain seq x y z
N MET A 1 -1.92 1.33 18.50
CA MET A 1 -3.02 2.23 18.05
C MET A 1 -3.80 1.41 17.05
N LEU A 2 -5.12 1.30 17.17
CA LEU A 2 -5.87 0.47 16.22
C LEU A 2 -6.16 1.27 14.95
N VAL A 3 -5.85 0.67 13.79
CA VAL A 3 -6.30 1.16 12.49
C VAL A 3 -7.18 0.12 11.82
N GLU A 4 -8.30 0.56 11.28
CA GLU A 4 -9.17 -0.23 10.43
C GLU A 4 -8.78 0.01 8.98
N VAL A 5 -8.39 -1.04 8.28
CA VAL A 5 -8.17 -1.01 6.83
C VAL A 5 -9.35 -1.69 6.17
N GLU A 6 -10.21 -0.88 5.58
CA GLU A 6 -11.35 -1.30 4.78
C GLU A 6 -11.13 -0.88 3.32
N VAL A 7 -11.02 -1.86 2.44
CA VAL A 7 -10.81 -1.69 1.01
C VAL A 7 -11.91 -2.43 0.27
N VAL A 8 -12.59 -1.70 -0.61
CA VAL A 8 -13.54 -2.27 -1.56
C VAL A 8 -12.77 -2.66 -2.81
N GLY A 9 -12.89 -3.94 -3.19
CA GLY A 9 -12.33 -4.48 -4.42
C GLY A 9 -13.01 -3.84 -5.65
N GLY A 10 -12.23 -3.58 -6.70
CA GLY A 10 -12.70 -2.90 -7.89
C GLY A 10 -11.60 -2.66 -8.91
N GLU A 11 -11.65 -1.51 -9.57
CA GLU A 11 -10.71 -1.21 -10.66
C GLU A 11 -9.29 -0.89 -10.14
N ASN A 12 -9.15 -0.35 -8.92
CA ASN A 12 -7.84 -0.10 -8.33
C ASN A 12 -7.22 -1.39 -7.73
N SER A 13 -7.80 -1.90 -6.64
CA SER A 13 -7.38 -3.14 -5.99
C SER A 13 -8.30 -4.30 -6.42
N PRO A 14 -7.78 -5.46 -6.84
CA PRO A 14 -8.61 -6.62 -7.17
C PRO A 14 -9.19 -7.33 -5.93
N LEU A 15 -8.78 -6.94 -4.72
CA LEU A 15 -9.13 -7.61 -3.47
C LEU A 15 -9.93 -6.69 -2.56
N ASP A 16 -11.03 -7.23 -2.02
CA ASP A 16 -11.66 -6.71 -0.82
C ASP A 16 -10.81 -7.04 0.40
N LEU A 17 -10.69 -6.09 1.32
CA LEU A 17 -10.00 -6.29 2.60
C LEU A 17 -10.77 -5.57 3.69
N HIS A 18 -11.06 -6.28 4.78
CA HIS A 18 -11.55 -5.68 6.01
C HIS A 18 -10.77 -6.27 7.17
N ARG A 19 -9.81 -5.50 7.69
CA ARG A 19 -8.91 -5.97 8.75
C ARG A 19 -8.58 -4.84 9.73
N MET A 20 -8.51 -5.21 11.01
CA MET A 20 -7.99 -4.36 12.07
C MET A 20 -6.51 -4.67 12.29
N PHE A 21 -5.67 -3.65 12.35
CA PHE A 21 -4.26 -3.76 12.69
C PHE A 21 -3.96 -3.00 13.98
N ASP A 22 -3.18 -3.60 14.87
CA ASP A 22 -2.64 -2.87 16.02
C ASP A 22 -1.27 -2.29 15.66
N LEU A 23 -1.23 -0.97 15.53
CA LEU A 23 -0.04 -0.22 15.17
C LEU A 23 0.90 -0.05 16.37
N LEU A 24 2.16 -0.36 16.12
CA LEU A 24 3.28 -0.27 17.05
C LEU A 24 4.08 1.02 16.88
N SER A 25 3.81 1.80 15.83
CA SER A 25 4.36 3.13 15.60
C SER A 25 3.27 4.09 15.11
N ASP A 26 3.50 5.39 15.24
CA ASP A 26 2.63 6.39 14.61
C ASP A 26 2.70 6.27 13.07
N PRO A 27 1.56 6.37 12.36
CA PRO A 27 1.56 6.40 10.91
C PRO A 27 2.31 7.59 10.34
N ILE A 28 3.11 7.34 9.31
CA ILE A 28 3.78 8.38 8.51
C ILE A 28 3.34 8.27 7.05
N GLU A 29 3.20 9.41 6.38
CA GLU A 29 2.97 9.43 4.94
C GLU A 29 4.21 8.88 4.20
N VAL A 30 3.99 8.05 3.19
CA VAL A 30 5.04 7.46 2.35
C VAL A 30 4.74 7.67 0.88
N MET A 31 5.77 7.97 0.12
CA MET A 31 5.71 8.23 -1.31
C MET A 31 6.39 7.12 -2.12
N ARG A 32 7.31 6.38 -1.50
CA ARG A 32 8.00 5.23 -2.09
C ARG A 32 8.13 4.08 -1.10
N VAL A 33 8.12 2.87 -1.65
CA VAL A 33 8.30 1.63 -0.90
C VAL A 33 9.10 0.65 -1.74
N PHE A 34 9.98 -0.12 -1.10
CA PHE A 34 10.63 -1.25 -1.75
C PHE A 34 9.70 -2.46 -1.67
N ALA A 35 9.17 -2.92 -2.81
CA ALA A 35 8.16 -3.97 -2.85
C ALA A 35 8.31 -4.83 -4.11
N THR A 36 7.71 -6.01 -4.07
CA THR A 36 7.64 -6.93 -5.21
C THR A 36 6.55 -6.48 -6.18
N ASN A 37 6.86 -6.34 -7.46
CA ASN A 37 5.86 -6.03 -8.49
C ASN A 37 5.04 -7.27 -8.89
N PRO A 38 3.98 -7.11 -9.72
CA PRO A 38 3.19 -8.25 -10.20
C PRO A 38 3.96 -9.28 -11.02
N MET A 39 5.17 -8.95 -11.49
CA MET A 39 6.07 -9.88 -12.20
C MET A 39 6.98 -10.67 -11.25
N GLY A 40 6.92 -10.42 -9.93
CA GLY A 40 7.74 -11.10 -8.94
C GLY A 40 9.14 -10.48 -8.75
N GLU A 41 9.36 -9.26 -9.23
CA GLU A 41 10.64 -8.56 -9.10
C GLU A 41 10.59 -7.54 -7.97
N ASP A 42 11.63 -7.52 -7.13
CA ASP A 42 11.77 -6.52 -6.08
C ASP A 42 12.36 -5.22 -6.65
N LEU A 43 11.63 -4.12 -6.50
CA LEU A 43 12.09 -2.80 -6.89
C LEU A 43 11.56 -1.69 -5.99
N TRP A 44 12.14 -0.51 -6.17
CA TRP A 44 11.54 0.71 -5.67
C TRP A 44 10.29 1.07 -6.47
N CYS A 45 9.19 1.25 -5.76
CA CYS A 45 7.91 1.67 -6.30
C CYS A 45 7.55 3.04 -5.73
N ARG A 46 7.01 3.92 -6.57
CA ARG A 46 6.18 5.02 -6.07
C ARG A 46 4.87 4.42 -5.58
N VAL A 47 4.32 5.00 -4.53
CA VAL A 47 3.05 4.57 -3.93
C VAL A 47 2.18 5.78 -3.64
N THR A 48 0.87 5.61 -3.82
CA THR A 48 -0.16 6.54 -3.39
C THR A 48 -1.34 5.73 -2.86
N GLY A 49 -2.10 6.27 -1.92
CA GLY A 49 -3.40 5.72 -1.59
C GLY A 49 -4.39 5.97 -2.72
N TRP A 50 -5.42 5.15 -2.80
CA TRP A 50 -6.54 5.34 -3.72
C TRP A 50 -7.86 5.31 -2.98
N SER A 51 -8.73 6.24 -3.33
CA SER A 51 -10.07 6.35 -2.77
C SER A 51 -11.08 6.57 -3.87
N SER A 52 -12.36 6.51 -3.52
CA SER A 52 -13.46 6.86 -4.45
C SER A 52 -13.41 8.30 -4.97
N GLN A 53 -12.59 9.17 -4.37
CA GLN A 53 -12.33 10.54 -4.83
C GLN A 53 -11.03 10.68 -5.64
N GLY A 54 -10.32 9.58 -5.89
CA GLY A 54 -9.04 9.53 -6.59
C GLY A 54 -7.83 9.33 -5.65
N PRO A 55 -6.62 9.71 -6.12
CA PRO A 55 -5.39 9.54 -5.34
C PRO A 55 -5.43 10.28 -4.00
N CYS A 56 -4.95 9.63 -2.95
CA CYS A 56 -4.79 10.19 -1.61
C CYS A 56 -3.42 9.77 -1.03
N ALA A 57 -3.10 10.26 0.17
CA ALA A 57 -1.88 9.87 0.87
C ALA A 57 -1.83 8.34 1.10
N ALA A 58 -0.66 7.75 0.92
CA ALA A 58 -0.36 6.42 1.42
C ALA A 58 0.33 6.57 2.79
N MET A 59 -0.05 5.73 3.74
CA MET A 59 0.47 5.74 5.10
C MET A 59 1.24 4.46 5.38
N SER A 60 2.28 4.55 6.20
CA SER A 60 2.99 3.39 6.72
C SER A 60 3.11 3.43 8.24
N ALA A 61 3.03 2.26 8.87
CA ALA A 61 3.29 2.07 10.29
C ALA A 61 3.77 0.63 10.54
N LEU A 62 4.54 0.44 11.61
CA LEU A 62 4.75 -0.90 12.12
C LEU A 62 3.43 -1.40 12.73
N ALA A 63 3.07 -2.65 12.44
CA ALA A 63 1.87 -3.28 12.95
C ALA A 63 2.15 -4.71 13.42
N GLU A 64 1.38 -5.21 14.38
CA GLU A 64 1.36 -6.62 14.70
C GLU A 64 0.40 -7.35 13.75
N ASP A 65 0.89 -8.37 13.06
CA ASP A 65 0.05 -9.31 12.29
C ASP A 65 -0.02 -10.64 13.05
N SER A 66 -1.25 -11.15 13.22
CA SER A 66 -1.55 -12.30 14.08
C SER A 66 -1.04 -13.61 13.48
N GLY A 67 0.27 -13.82 13.52
CA GLY A 67 0.95 -15.02 13.01
C GLY A 67 2.40 -14.77 12.59
N GLU A 68 2.68 -13.64 11.96
CA GLU A 68 3.99 -13.31 11.36
C GLU A 68 4.83 -12.35 12.21
N GLY A 69 4.27 -11.83 13.31
CA GLY A 69 4.93 -10.90 14.21
C GLY A 69 4.80 -9.45 13.74
N VAL A 70 5.89 -8.67 13.85
CA VAL A 70 5.88 -7.26 13.47
C VAL A 70 6.11 -7.12 11.96
N VAL A 71 5.18 -6.45 11.29
CA VAL A 71 5.24 -6.13 9.86
C VAL A 71 5.28 -4.62 9.65
N LEU A 72 5.78 -4.19 8.49
CA LEU A 72 5.55 -2.84 7.99
C LEU A 72 4.26 -2.85 7.18
N LEU A 73 3.21 -2.25 7.74
CA LEU A 73 1.95 -2.05 7.05
C LEU A 73 2.04 -0.78 6.20
N VAL A 74 1.68 -0.89 4.92
CA VAL A 74 1.40 0.26 4.05
C VAL A 74 -0.05 0.20 3.62
N TYR A 75 -0.80 1.28 3.80
CA TYR A 75 -2.23 1.35 3.53
C TYR A 75 -2.62 2.70 2.96
N GLY A 76 -3.77 2.76 2.29
CA GLY A 76 -4.23 3.93 1.56
C GLY A 76 -5.69 4.27 1.88
N GLY A 77 -6.42 4.69 0.85
CA GLY A 77 -7.84 4.99 0.95
C GLY A 77 -8.72 3.74 0.87
N ASN A 78 -10.02 3.96 0.74
CA ASN A 78 -11.03 2.90 0.72
C ASN A 78 -11.03 2.03 -0.55
N GLU A 79 -10.14 2.31 -1.51
CA GLU A 79 -9.91 1.50 -2.70
C GLU A 79 -8.47 0.94 -2.74
N GLY A 80 -7.73 1.07 -1.64
CA GLY A 80 -6.40 0.49 -1.44
C GLY A 80 -5.24 1.43 -1.81
N LEU A 81 -4.19 0.84 -2.39
CA LEU A 81 -2.97 1.49 -2.85
C LEU A 81 -2.89 1.42 -4.37
N ARG A 82 -2.21 2.39 -4.98
CA ARG A 82 -1.73 2.33 -6.37
C ARG A 82 -0.22 2.46 -6.38
N LEU A 83 0.43 1.59 -7.16
CA LEU A 83 1.87 1.49 -7.28
C LEU A 83 2.31 1.60 -8.73
N GLN A 84 3.52 2.12 -8.92
CA GLN A 84 4.22 2.13 -10.21
C GLN A 84 5.73 2.13 -9.97
N PRO A 85 6.57 1.72 -10.94
CA PRO A 85 8.02 1.73 -10.76
C PRO A 85 8.53 3.13 -10.43
N ALA A 86 9.52 3.26 -9.53
CA ALA A 86 9.99 4.56 -9.08
C ALA A 86 10.61 5.43 -10.19
N GLY A 87 11.09 4.82 -11.28
CA GLY A 87 11.55 5.52 -12.47
C GLY A 87 10.44 6.04 -13.38
N SER A 88 9.18 5.72 -13.12
CA SER A 88 8.04 6.18 -13.91
C SER A 88 7.68 7.63 -13.58
N SER A 89 7.51 8.44 -14.63
CA SER A 89 6.97 9.81 -14.56
C SER A 89 5.49 9.88 -14.90
N ASP A 90 4.82 8.75 -15.09
CA ASP A 90 3.41 8.72 -15.46
C ASP A 90 2.52 9.31 -14.35
N ALA A 91 1.43 9.94 -14.78
CA ALA A 91 0.35 10.35 -13.88
C ALA A 91 -0.35 9.10 -13.32
N TRP A 92 -0.92 9.20 -12.13
CA TRP A 92 -1.65 8.10 -11.53
C TRP A 92 -2.96 7.85 -12.26
N GLU A 93 -3.11 6.65 -12.83
CA GLU A 93 -4.26 6.29 -13.63
C GLU A 93 -4.57 4.80 -13.50
N ILE A 94 -5.82 4.47 -13.21
CA ILE A 94 -6.30 3.08 -13.07
C ILE A 94 -6.10 2.29 -14.38
N THR A 95 -6.27 2.95 -15.52
CA THR A 95 -6.17 2.32 -16.85
C THR A 95 -4.73 2.15 -17.32
N ASN A 96 -3.73 2.69 -16.61
CA ASN A 96 -2.32 2.54 -16.98
C ASN A 96 -1.82 1.15 -16.56
N SER A 97 -1.46 0.32 -17.55
CA SER A 97 -1.02 -1.06 -17.38
C SER A 97 0.37 -1.21 -16.73
N ASN A 98 1.15 -0.13 -16.63
CA ASN A 98 2.42 -0.12 -15.90
C ASN A 98 2.23 0.16 -14.41
N GLN A 99 0.98 0.36 -13.98
CA GLN A 99 0.59 0.58 -12.60
C GLN A 99 -0.29 -0.56 -12.14
N TRP A 100 -0.24 -0.87 -10.86
CA TRP A 100 -1.08 -1.91 -10.25
C TRP A 100 -1.61 -1.41 -8.92
N GLY A 101 -2.64 -2.06 -8.42
CA GLY A 101 -3.19 -1.76 -7.10
C GLY A 101 -3.15 -2.97 -6.18
N GLU A 102 -3.09 -2.66 -4.89
CA GLU A 102 -3.03 -3.61 -3.78
C GLU A 102 -3.98 -3.12 -2.70
N ALA A 103 -4.63 -4.01 -1.95
CA ALA A 103 -5.50 -3.57 -0.86
C ALA A 103 -4.67 -2.87 0.25
N CYS A 104 -3.59 -3.53 0.66
CA CYS A 104 -2.53 -2.98 1.50
C CYS A 104 -1.25 -3.78 1.25
N LEU A 105 -0.10 -3.27 1.66
CA LEU A 105 1.12 -4.08 1.73
C LEU A 105 1.41 -4.46 3.18
N MET A 106 1.70 -5.74 3.41
CA MET A 106 2.25 -6.24 4.66
C MET A 106 3.65 -6.73 4.36
N LEU A 107 4.65 -5.89 4.64
CA LEU A 107 6.04 -6.12 4.28
C LEU A 107 6.85 -6.53 5.51
N ALA A 108 8.00 -7.16 5.28
CA ALA A 108 8.90 -7.52 6.36
C ALA A 108 9.32 -6.26 7.15
N ASN A 109 9.46 -6.39 8.47
CA ASN A 109 10.03 -5.32 9.29
C ASN A 109 11.42 -4.93 8.78
N GLY A 110 11.69 -3.62 8.67
CA GLY A 110 12.92 -3.07 8.09
C GLY A 110 12.88 -2.87 6.58
N THR A 111 11.76 -3.16 5.92
CA THR A 111 11.58 -2.81 4.50
C THR A 111 11.70 -1.29 4.31
N PRO A 112 12.53 -0.80 3.38
CA PRO A 112 12.69 0.64 3.16
C PRO A 112 11.42 1.32 2.63
N VAL A 113 11.10 2.49 3.20
CA VAL A 113 10.07 3.44 2.75
C VAL A 113 10.61 4.87 2.78
N GLU A 114 10.14 5.72 1.86
CA GLU A 114 10.53 7.14 1.74
C GLU A 114 9.34 8.06 1.46
#